data_AF-A0A6A8A240-F1
#
_entry.id   AF-A0A6A8A240-F1
#
_cell.length_a   1.000
_cell.length_b   1.000
_cell.length_c   1.000
_cell.angle_alpha   90.00
_cell.angle_beta   90.00
_cell.angle_gamma   90.00
#
_symmetry.space_group_name_H-M   'P 1'
#
loop_
_entity.id
_entity.type
_entity.pdbx_description
1 polymer ?
#
loop_
_entity_poly.entity_id
_entity_poly.type
_entity_poly.pdbx_seq_one_letter_code
_entity_poly.pdbx_strand_id
1 'polypeptide(L)'
;MKFLLDTNVFIEAKNRYYAFDICPGFWEWMDAVCDGDVASIVSVRDEMTGGKDQLADWAKDRKDAAWILAVDDVDTQSNFAEIVQHVATAHYSEPAVAKFLDSADSLLIAKARSIGATIVTHELPNPESKKRVLIPDVCLIFDVPFMNTFEALRQFSAKFA
;
A
#
# COMPACT_ATOMS: atom_id res chain seq x y z
N MET A 1 -5.89 5.58 14.42
CA MET A 1 -4.82 5.96 13.47
C MET A 1 -4.99 5.02 12.29
N LYS A 2 -5.08 5.52 11.06
CA LYS A 2 -5.40 4.67 9.91
C LYS A 2 -4.13 4.15 9.25
N PHE A 3 -4.14 2.90 8.81
CA PHE A 3 -3.04 2.25 8.12
C PHE A 3 -3.43 1.92 6.69
N LEU A 4 -2.59 2.27 5.72
CA LEU A 4 -2.80 1.92 4.32
C LEU A 4 -1.81 0.83 3.90
N LEU A 5 -2.33 -0.32 3.47
CA LEU A 5 -1.52 -1.45 3.03
C LEU A 5 -1.18 -1.33 1.54
N ASP A 6 0.10 -1.50 1.24
CA ASP A 6 0.66 -1.68 -0.10
C ASP A 6 0.36 -3.11 -0.63
N THR A 7 0.21 -3.26 -1.95
CA THR A 7 0.12 -4.54 -2.67
C THR A 7 1.17 -5.54 -2.21
N ASN A 8 2.41 -5.10 -1.95
CA ASN A 8 3.50 -6.00 -1.55
C ASN A 8 3.23 -6.73 -0.22
N VAL A 9 2.44 -6.13 0.69
CA VAL A 9 2.09 -6.72 1.98
C VAL A 9 1.25 -7.97 1.77
N PHE A 10 0.26 -7.90 0.87
CA PHE A 10 -0.62 -9.02 0.56
C PHE A 10 0.11 -10.12 -0.22
N ILE A 11 0.97 -9.74 -1.18
CA ILE A 11 1.76 -10.71 -1.94
C ILE A 11 2.72 -11.48 -1.03
N GLU A 12 3.45 -10.76 -0.17
CA GLU A 12 4.40 -11.36 0.77
C GLU A 12 3.69 -12.23 1.82
N ALA A 13 2.54 -11.77 2.34
CA ALA A 13 1.70 -12.54 3.25
C ALA A 13 1.32 -13.89 2.64
N LYS A 14 0.72 -13.89 1.43
CA LYS A 14 0.33 -15.12 0.72
C LYS A 14 1.53 -16.04 0.46
N ASN A 15 2.66 -15.48 0.02
CA ASN A 15 3.79 -16.30 -0.43
C ASN A 15 4.67 -16.82 0.72
N ARG A 16 4.49 -16.32 1.95
CA ARG A 16 5.33 -16.68 3.09
C ARG A 16 4.53 -17.13 4.30
N TYR A 17 4.56 -16.35 5.38
CA TYR A 17 4.10 -16.77 6.71
C TYR A 17 2.59 -16.85 6.84
N TYR A 18 1.86 -16.21 5.92
CA TYR A 18 0.41 -16.10 5.96
C TYR A 18 -0.24 -16.67 4.70
N ALA A 19 0.34 -17.73 4.13
CA ALA A 19 -0.27 -18.44 3.01
C ALA A 19 -1.70 -18.89 3.38
N PHE A 20 -2.64 -18.77 2.43
CA PHE A 20 -4.06 -19.02 2.70
C PHE A 20 -4.35 -20.42 3.28
N ASP A 21 -3.62 -21.43 2.84
CA ASP A 21 -3.74 -22.82 3.27
C ASP A 21 -3.04 -23.11 4.61
N ILE A 22 -2.05 -22.30 4.99
CA ILE A 22 -1.26 -22.48 6.22
C ILE A 22 -1.82 -21.63 7.37
N CYS A 23 -2.22 -20.38 7.10
CA CYS A 23 -2.67 -19.43 8.09
C CYS A 23 -3.91 -18.65 7.60
N PRO A 24 -5.07 -19.33 7.44
CA PRO A 24 -6.31 -18.67 7.04
C PRO A 24 -6.74 -17.58 8.04
N GLY A 25 -6.41 -17.74 9.33
CA GLY A 25 -6.72 -16.76 10.38
C GLY A 25 -6.12 -15.37 10.15
N PHE A 26 -5.02 -15.23 9.39
CA PHE A 26 -4.53 -13.91 8.98
C PHE A 26 -5.52 -13.19 8.06
N TRP A 27 -6.09 -13.91 7.10
CA TRP A 27 -7.01 -13.35 6.10
C TRP A 27 -8.38 -13.06 6.71
N GLU A 28 -8.85 -13.92 7.62
CA GLU A 28 -10.05 -13.67 8.41
C GLU A 28 -9.87 -12.46 9.34
N TRP A 29 -8.70 -12.34 9.98
CA TRP A 29 -8.35 -11.19 10.80
C TRP A 29 -8.32 -9.90 9.97
N MET A 30 -7.73 -9.95 8.77
CA MET A 30 -7.71 -8.82 7.84
C MET A 30 -9.13 -8.31 7.54
N ASP A 31 -10.07 -9.20 7.25
CA ASP A 31 -11.47 -8.81 7.03
C ASP A 31 -12.10 -8.14 8.26
N ALA A 32 -11.73 -8.58 9.46
CA ALA A 32 -12.26 -8.03 10.72
C ALA A 32 -11.66 -6.66 11.09
N VAL A 33 -10.35 -6.44 10.90
CA VAL A 33 -9.69 -5.16 11.28
C VAL A 33 -9.86 -4.05 10.27
N CYS A 34 -10.21 -4.42 9.04
CA CYS A 34 -10.48 -3.47 7.98
C CYS A 34 -11.74 -2.61 8.24
N ASP A 35 -12.56 -2.94 9.24
CA ASP A 35 -13.77 -2.17 9.58
C ASP A 35 -13.49 -0.82 10.27
N GLY A 36 -12.22 -0.45 10.50
CA GLY A 36 -11.88 0.85 11.11
C GLY A 36 -10.46 1.35 10.87
N ASP A 37 -9.47 0.60 11.33
CA ASP A 37 -8.08 1.10 11.43
C ASP A 37 -7.21 0.73 10.23
N VAL A 38 -7.54 -0.31 9.48
CA VAL A 38 -6.79 -0.76 8.29
C VAL A 38 -7.60 -0.49 7.04
N ALA A 39 -6.93 -0.03 5.99
CA ALA A 39 -7.51 0.16 4.68
C ALA A 39 -6.46 -0.09 3.59
N SER A 40 -6.92 -0.10 2.35
CA SER A 40 -6.06 0.04 1.17
C SER A 40 -6.81 0.89 0.14
N ILE A 41 -6.24 1.10 -1.03
CA ILE A 41 -6.86 1.92 -2.08
C ILE A 41 -7.30 1.07 -3.27
N VAL A 42 -8.23 1.61 -4.07
CA VAL A 42 -8.71 0.96 -5.30
C VAL A 42 -7.57 0.51 -6.22
N SER A 43 -6.52 1.32 -6.36
CA SER A 43 -5.37 0.99 -7.23
C SER A 43 -4.58 -0.22 -6.73
N VAL A 44 -4.39 -0.37 -5.41
CA VAL A 44 -3.71 -1.53 -4.81
C VAL A 44 -4.56 -2.79 -5.01
N ARG A 45 -5.87 -2.69 -4.81
CA ARG A 45 -6.78 -3.81 -5.13
C ARG A 45 -6.65 -4.21 -6.59
N ASP A 46 -6.66 -3.25 -7.51
CA ASP A 46 -6.63 -3.52 -8.94
C ASP A 46 -5.33 -4.22 -9.35
N GLU A 47 -4.18 -3.83 -8.78
CA GLU A 47 -2.91 -4.55 -8.95
C GLU A 47 -3.01 -6.02 -8.51
N MET A 48 -3.63 -6.29 -7.35
CA MET A 48 -3.85 -7.67 -6.88
C MET A 48 -4.75 -8.47 -7.81
N THR A 49 -5.80 -7.85 -8.37
CA THR A 49 -6.75 -8.55 -9.27
C THR A 49 -6.14 -8.95 -10.61
N GLY A 50 -5.02 -8.34 -11.02
CA GLY A 50 -4.30 -8.69 -12.25
C GLY A 50 -3.64 -10.08 -12.21
N GLY A 51 -3.51 -10.69 -11.03
CA GLY A 51 -3.00 -12.04 -10.86
C GLY A 51 -3.95 -13.15 -11.34
N LYS A 52 -3.46 -14.40 -11.33
CA LYS A 52 -4.24 -15.61 -11.64
C LYS A 52 -4.13 -16.63 -10.51
N ASP A 53 -4.31 -16.15 -9.28
CA ASP A 53 -4.15 -16.95 -8.07
C ASP A 53 -5.17 -16.55 -7.00
N GLN A 54 -5.11 -17.24 -5.87
CA GLN A 54 -6.06 -17.07 -4.77
C GLN A 54 -6.11 -15.65 -4.21
N LEU A 55 -5.02 -14.87 -4.27
CA LEU A 55 -5.04 -13.47 -3.85
C LEU A 55 -5.85 -12.61 -4.83
N ALA A 56 -5.75 -12.89 -6.13
CA ALA A 56 -6.54 -12.19 -7.14
C ALA A 56 -8.04 -12.45 -6.94
N ASP A 57 -8.43 -13.68 -6.61
CA ASP A 57 -9.83 -14.01 -6.32
C ASP A 57 -10.30 -13.39 -5.00
N TRP A 58 -9.48 -13.46 -3.95
CA TRP A 58 -9.73 -12.80 -2.66
C TRP A 58 -9.94 -11.27 -2.82
N ALA A 59 -9.14 -10.62 -3.68
CA ALA A 59 -9.26 -9.19 -3.96
C ALA A 59 -10.52 -8.85 -4.78
N LYS A 60 -10.91 -9.68 -5.75
CA LYS A 60 -12.12 -9.50 -6.56
C LYS A 60 -13.39 -9.56 -5.72
N ASP A 61 -13.44 -10.50 -4.76
CA ASP A 61 -14.59 -10.67 -3.85
C ASP A 61 -14.80 -9.44 -2.95
N ARG A 62 -13.77 -8.59 -2.80
CA ARG A 62 -13.77 -7.40 -1.94
C ARG A 62 -13.82 -6.10 -2.72
N LYS A 63 -14.26 -6.13 -3.98
CA LYS A 63 -14.39 -4.92 -4.82
C LYS A 63 -15.25 -3.82 -4.18
N ASP A 64 -16.27 -4.21 -3.40
CA ASP A 64 -17.23 -3.32 -2.75
C ASP A 64 -16.94 -3.16 -1.24
N ALA A 65 -15.79 -3.64 -0.76
CA ALA A 65 -15.45 -3.56 0.66
C ALA A 65 -15.15 -2.12 1.07
N ALA A 66 -15.76 -1.66 2.17
CA ALA A 66 -15.68 -0.27 2.64
C ALA A 66 -14.25 0.20 2.98
N TRP A 67 -13.33 -0.74 3.23
CA TRP A 67 -11.93 -0.48 3.54
C TRP A 67 -11.05 -0.29 2.30
N ILE A 68 -11.60 -0.51 1.10
CA ILE A 68 -10.97 -0.15 -0.17
C ILE A 68 -11.38 1.30 -0.51
N LEU A 69 -10.47 2.22 -0.25
CA LEU A 69 -10.72 3.65 -0.38
C LEU A 69 -10.58 4.10 -1.84
N ALA A 70 -11.52 4.95 -2.25
CA ALA A 70 -11.39 5.73 -3.47
C ALA A 70 -10.26 6.76 -3.34
N VAL A 71 -9.74 7.19 -4.48
CA VAL A 71 -8.63 8.14 -4.60
C VAL A 71 -9.00 9.35 -5.45
N ASP A 72 -10.27 9.48 -5.85
CA ASP A 72 -10.79 10.54 -6.72
C ASP A 72 -11.15 11.83 -5.98
N ASP A 73 -10.95 11.89 -4.67
CA ASP A 73 -11.13 13.11 -3.88
C ASP A 73 -10.07 14.17 -4.19
N VAL A 74 -10.48 15.43 -4.03
CA VAL A 74 -9.67 16.61 -4.40
C VAL A 74 -8.33 16.63 -3.66
N ASP A 75 -8.33 16.35 -2.35
CA ASP A 75 -7.10 16.41 -1.54
C ASP A 75 -6.09 15.33 -1.97
N THR A 76 -6.56 14.11 -2.24
CA THR A 76 -5.72 13.03 -2.78
C THR A 76 -5.15 13.40 -4.14
N GLN A 77 -5.97 13.94 -5.04
CA GLN A 77 -5.50 14.33 -6.38
C GLN A 77 -4.52 15.51 -6.35
N SER A 78 -4.71 16.48 -5.46
CA SER A 78 -3.74 17.56 -5.24
C SER A 78 -2.41 17.04 -4.70
N ASN A 79 -2.43 16.17 -3.70
CA ASN A 79 -1.21 15.54 -3.17
C ASN A 79 -0.49 14.69 -4.24
N PHE A 80 -1.25 13.98 -5.07
CA PHE A 80 -0.70 13.19 -6.17
C PHE A 80 0.05 14.06 -7.18
N ALA A 81 -0.51 15.21 -7.56
CA ALA A 81 0.16 16.15 -8.46
C ALA A 81 1.49 16.66 -7.90
N GLU A 82 1.56 16.96 -6.60
CA GLU A 82 2.81 17.36 -5.93
C GLU A 82 3.85 16.24 -5.95
N ILE A 83 3.44 15.00 -5.68
CA ILE A 83 4.31 13.82 -5.73
C ILE A 83 4.85 13.61 -7.14
N VAL A 84 4.00 13.68 -8.17
CA VAL A 84 4.39 13.56 -9.58
C VAL A 84 5.44 14.61 -9.94
N GLN A 85 5.19 15.88 -9.58
CA GLN A 85 6.11 16.97 -9.87
C GLN A 85 7.47 16.76 -9.19
N HIS A 86 7.46 16.30 -7.93
CA HIS A 86 8.69 16.02 -7.20
C HIS A 86 9.49 14.88 -7.86
N VAL A 87 8.85 13.73 -8.09
CA VAL A 87 9.53 12.55 -8.64
C VAL A 87 10.05 12.81 -10.06
N ALA A 88 9.34 13.61 -10.86
CA ALA A 88 9.78 13.99 -12.20
C ALA A 88 11.02 14.90 -12.23
N THR A 89 11.30 15.63 -11.14
CA THR A 89 12.47 16.53 -11.03
C THR A 89 13.61 15.96 -10.19
N ALA A 90 13.38 14.81 -9.56
CA ALA A 90 14.38 14.09 -8.77
C ALA A 90 15.40 13.35 -9.66
N HIS A 91 16.41 12.74 -9.03
CA HIS A 91 17.54 12.05 -9.69
C HIS A 91 17.21 10.65 -10.23
N TYR A 92 15.93 10.30 -10.34
CA TYR A 92 15.48 9.03 -10.90
C TYR A 92 15.60 9.01 -12.43
N SER A 93 15.78 7.82 -13.00
CA SER A 93 15.71 7.66 -14.46
C SER A 93 14.27 7.77 -14.96
N GLU A 94 14.07 8.24 -16.19
CA GLU A 94 12.73 8.33 -16.80
C GLU A 94 11.91 7.02 -16.71
N PRO A 95 12.49 5.82 -16.95
CA PRO A 95 11.74 4.58 -16.78
C PRO A 95 11.33 4.28 -15.33
N ALA A 96 12.12 4.72 -14.35
CA ALA A 96 11.80 4.55 -12.94
C ALA A 96 10.62 5.44 -12.53
N VAL A 97 10.62 6.69 -13.00
CA VAL A 97 9.50 7.63 -12.81
C VAL A 97 8.24 7.08 -13.46
N ALA A 98 8.31 6.71 -14.74
CA ALA A 98 7.14 6.18 -15.46
C ALA A 98 6.55 4.95 -14.77
N LYS A 99 7.38 4.01 -14.31
CA LYS A 99 6.93 2.82 -13.59
C LYS A 99 6.23 3.15 -12.27
N PHE A 100 6.74 4.12 -11.52
CA PHE A 100 6.16 4.55 -10.24
C PHE A 100 4.83 5.31 -10.41
N LEU A 101 4.69 6.06 -11.50
CA LEU A 101 3.44 6.75 -11.82
C LEU A 101 2.36 5.81 -12.37
N ASP A 102 2.76 4.67 -12.95
CA ASP A 102 1.86 3.61 -13.41
C ASP A 102 1.47 2.63 -12.28
N SER A 103 2.20 2.62 -11.15
CA SER A 103 1.89 1.79 -9.99
C SER A 103 0.93 2.48 -9.01
N ALA A 104 0.31 1.68 -8.15
CA ALA A 104 -0.55 2.14 -7.08
C ALA A 104 0.21 2.97 -6.01
N ASP A 105 1.54 2.85 -5.94
CA ASP A 105 2.40 3.44 -4.90
C ASP A 105 2.22 4.96 -4.78
N SER A 106 2.19 5.64 -5.93
CA SER A 106 2.08 7.10 -6.00
C SER A 106 0.73 7.60 -5.45
N LEU A 107 -0.37 6.92 -5.79
CA LEU A 107 -1.71 7.21 -5.26
C LEU A 107 -1.87 6.77 -3.80
N LEU A 108 -1.19 5.70 -3.38
CA LEU A 108 -1.20 5.22 -2.00
C LEU A 108 -0.61 6.28 -1.06
N ILE A 109 0.52 6.88 -1.45
CA ILE A 109 1.18 7.94 -0.69
C ILE A 109 0.32 9.21 -0.68
N ALA A 110 -0.24 9.58 -1.83
CA ALA A 110 -1.13 10.73 -1.92
C ALA A 110 -2.36 10.59 -0.99
N LYS A 111 -2.97 9.39 -0.97
CA LYS A 111 -4.11 9.09 -0.12
C LYS A 111 -3.71 9.09 1.36
N ALA A 112 -2.57 8.49 1.70
CA ALA A 112 -2.06 8.46 3.06
C ALA A 112 -1.88 9.87 3.62
N ARG A 113 -1.28 10.77 2.84
CA ARG A 113 -1.12 12.18 3.19
C ARG A 113 -2.46 12.89 3.40
N SER A 114 -3.45 12.66 2.53
CA SER A 114 -4.76 13.31 2.62
C SER A 114 -5.53 12.98 3.90
N ILE A 115 -5.41 11.75 4.40
CA ILE A 115 -6.17 11.27 5.56
C ILE A 115 -5.33 11.14 6.83
N GLY A 116 -4.05 11.52 6.79
CA GLY A 116 -3.12 11.35 7.92
C GLY A 116 -2.90 9.88 8.30
N ALA A 117 -2.82 8.99 7.32
CA ALA A 117 -2.58 7.57 7.54
C ALA A 117 -1.09 7.21 7.47
N THR A 118 -0.76 6.06 8.06
CA THR A 118 0.56 5.43 8.00
C THR A 118 0.57 4.35 6.93
N ILE A 119 1.55 4.37 6.03
CA ILE A 119 1.71 3.32 5.02
C ILE A 119 2.38 2.09 5.64
N VAL A 120 1.86 0.91 5.32
CA VAL A 120 2.51 -0.36 5.63
C VAL A 120 3.09 -0.92 4.34
N THR A 121 4.41 -1.06 4.29
CA THR A 121 5.14 -1.57 3.13
C THR A 121 6.34 -2.40 3.58
N HIS A 122 6.78 -3.34 2.73
CA HIS A 122 8.02 -4.10 2.93
C HIS A 122 9.27 -3.43 2.35
N GLU A 123 9.12 -2.27 1.69
CA GLU A 123 10.26 -1.53 1.16
C GLU A 123 11.09 -0.86 2.27
N LEU A 124 12.38 -0.65 1.99
CA LEU A 124 13.29 0.10 2.84
C LEU A 124 13.80 1.33 2.08
N PRO A 125 14.06 2.46 2.77
CA PRO A 125 14.62 3.64 2.14
C PRO A 125 15.93 3.35 1.42
N ASN A 126 16.11 3.92 0.23
CA ASN A 126 17.38 3.93 -0.48
C ASN A 126 17.49 5.22 -1.31
N PRO A 127 17.88 6.34 -0.68
CA PRO A 127 17.95 7.65 -1.33
C PRO A 127 18.85 7.69 -2.57
N GLU A 128 19.84 6.80 -2.65
CA GLU A 128 20.77 6.69 -3.79
C GLU A 128 20.17 5.90 -4.99
N SER A 129 18.97 5.35 -4.84
CA SER A 129 18.30 4.61 -5.90
C SER A 129 17.96 5.52 -7.07
N LYS A 130 18.52 5.22 -8.24
CA LYS A 130 18.18 5.91 -9.50
C LYS A 130 17.19 5.13 -10.36
N LYS A 131 17.13 3.81 -10.19
CA LYS A 131 16.41 2.88 -11.07
C LYS A 131 15.01 2.52 -10.57
N ARG A 132 14.68 2.92 -9.34
CA ARG A 132 13.39 2.65 -8.72
C ARG A 132 13.09 3.77 -7.72
N VAL A 133 11.89 4.32 -7.81
CA VAL A 133 11.31 5.17 -6.79
C VAL A 133 10.75 4.25 -5.71
N LEU A 134 11.18 4.42 -4.47
CA LEU A 134 10.74 3.59 -3.34
C LEU A 134 9.73 4.38 -2.51
N ILE A 135 8.71 3.70 -2.01
CA ILE A 135 7.65 4.29 -1.17
C ILE A 135 8.27 5.05 0.01
N PRO A 136 9.21 4.48 0.81
CA PRO A 136 9.79 5.17 1.95
C PRO A 136 10.53 6.46 1.57
N ASP A 137 11.20 6.51 0.42
CA ASP A 137 11.96 7.70 0.00
C ASP A 137 11.01 8.87 -0.26
N VAL A 138 9.89 8.62 -0.92
CA VAL A 138 8.85 9.63 -1.17
C VAL A 138 8.11 9.97 0.12
N CYS A 139 7.82 8.99 0.98
CA CYS A 139 7.18 9.21 2.28
C CYS A 139 7.97 10.18 3.16
N LEU A 140 9.30 10.04 3.21
CA LEU A 140 10.18 10.93 3.97
C LEU A 140 10.15 12.38 3.49
N ILE A 141 9.90 12.61 2.20
CA ILE A 141 9.87 13.96 1.59
C ILE A 141 8.53 14.65 1.86
N PHE A 142 7.45 13.88 1.92
CA PHE A 142 6.09 14.38 2.11
C PHE A 142 5.55 14.20 3.54
N ASP A 143 6.45 13.90 4.49
CA ASP A 143 6.14 13.67 5.91
C ASP A 143 5.02 12.62 6.13
N VAL A 144 4.96 11.59 5.29
CA VAL A 144 4.02 10.49 5.43
C VAL A 144 4.65 9.40 6.29
N PRO A 145 4.05 9.01 7.43
CA PRO A 145 4.58 7.94 8.25
C PRO A 145 4.49 6.61 7.50
N PHE A 146 5.49 5.75 7.67
CA PHE A 146 5.50 4.39 7.13
C PHE A 146 6.10 3.40 8.14
N MET A 147 5.73 2.13 8.02
CA MET A 147 6.26 1.04 8.85
C MET A 147 6.19 -0.30 8.13
N ASN A 148 6.86 -1.32 8.65
CA ASN A 148 6.76 -2.66 8.11
C ASN A 148 5.55 -3.43 8.65
N THR A 149 5.17 -4.50 7.96
CA THR A 149 4.02 -5.35 8.32
C THR A 149 4.10 -5.90 9.74
N PHE A 150 5.28 -6.30 10.22
CA PHE A 150 5.41 -6.83 11.59
C PHE A 150 5.26 -5.74 12.66
N GLU A 151 5.67 -4.51 12.38
CA GLU A 151 5.40 -3.36 13.25
C GLU A 151 3.90 -3.08 13.31
N ALA A 152 3.23 -3.06 12.15
CA ALA A 152 1.77 -2.89 12.09
C ALA A 152 1.05 -4.00 12.88
N LEU A 153 1.39 -5.28 12.66
CA LEU A 153 0.80 -6.40 13.40
C LEU A 153 0.99 -6.31 14.92
N ARG A 154 2.14 -5.82 15.38
CA ARG A 154 2.38 -5.56 16.81
C ARG A 154 1.49 -4.44 17.34
N GLN A 155 1.28 -3.37 16.57
CA GLN A 155 0.37 -2.28 16.97
C GLN A 155 -1.08 -2.74 17.08
N PHE A 156 -1.51 -3.68 16.24
CA PHE A 156 -2.84 -4.29 16.34
C PHE A 156 -2.95 -5.36 17.43
N SER A 157 -1.87 -5.71 18.12
CA SER A 157 -1.82 -6.86 19.04
C SER A 157 -2.37 -8.15 18.38
N ALA A 158 -2.10 -8.30 17.08
CA ALA A 158 -2.71 -9.34 16.26
C ALA A 158 -2.35 -10.74 16.77
N LYS A 159 -3.36 -11.62 16.83
CA LYS A 159 -3.21 -13.04 17.17
C LYS A 159 -4.02 -13.84 16.16
N PHE A 160 -3.36 -14.76 15.47
CA PHE A 160 -3.98 -15.69 14.55
C PHE A 160 -4.14 -17.01 15.30
N ALA A 161 -5.39 -17.43 15.52
CA ALA A 161 -5.72 -18.64 16.26
C ALA A 161 -6.02 -19.79 15.29
#